data_AF-M0EJ43-F1
#
_entry.id   AF-M0EJ43-F1
#
_cell.length_a   1.000
_cell.length_b   1.000
_cell.length_c   1.000
_cell.angle_alpha   90.00
_cell.angle_beta   90.00
_cell.angle_gamma   90.00
#
_symmetry.space_group_name_H-M   'P 1'
#
loop_
_entity.id
_entity.type
_entity.pdbx_description
1 polymer ?
#
loop_
_entity_poly.entity_id
_entity_poly.type
_entity_poly.pdbx_seq_one_letter_code
_entity_poly.pdbx_strand_id
1 'polypeptide(L)'
;MCSGPRDVFDANLDGDIDSENTVVISSGVKVSGDVAGDCVMLEDEAEIDGDVGAGGNVSIGEKAQVDGDVDAGGSVTLTDGAKVKGNISEGG
;
A
#
# COMPACT_ATOMS: atom_id res chain seq x y z
N MET A 1 6.43 -12.86 3.61
CA MET A 1 7.26 -12.60 4.82
C MET A 1 8.07 -11.38 4.49
N CYS A 2 7.70 -10.21 5.02
CA CYS A 2 8.31 -8.90 4.69
C CYS A 2 9.73 -8.76 5.28
N SER A 3 10.67 -9.60 4.84
CA SER A 3 12.04 -9.68 5.36
C SER A 3 13.09 -9.22 4.34
N GLY A 4 12.65 -8.77 3.16
CA GLY A 4 13.49 -8.24 2.10
C GLY A 4 13.88 -6.76 2.30
N PRO A 5 14.66 -6.20 1.35
CA PRO A 5 14.89 -4.77 1.28
C PRO A 5 13.57 -4.00 1.11
N ARG A 6 13.63 -2.69 1.37
CA ARG A 6 12.46 -1.81 1.38
C ARG A 6 12.69 -0.67 0.41
N ASP A 7 11.77 -0.51 -0.53
CA ASP A 7 11.73 0.62 -1.45
C ASP A 7 10.88 1.71 -0.81
N VAL A 8 11.51 2.82 -0.45
CA VAL A 8 10.86 3.95 0.21
C VAL A 8 10.61 5.03 -0.82
N PHE A 9 9.34 5.43 -0.94
CA PHE A 9 8.87 6.48 -1.83
C PHE A 9 8.44 7.69 -1.01
N ASP A 10 9.25 8.74 -1.06
CA ASP A 10 9.11 10.00 -0.31
C ASP A 10 8.65 11.19 -1.16
N ALA A 11 8.25 10.94 -2.40
CA ALA A 11 7.75 11.94 -3.34
C ALA A 11 6.52 11.40 -4.06
N ASN A 12 5.66 12.29 -4.56
CA ASN A 12 4.49 11.90 -5.34
C ASN A 12 4.91 11.16 -6.62
N LEU A 13 4.24 10.04 -6.90
CA LEU A 13 4.46 9.26 -8.12
C LEU A 13 3.21 9.30 -8.99
N ASP A 14 3.42 9.52 -10.28
CA ASP A 14 2.40 9.34 -11.29
C ASP A 14 2.83 8.17 -12.18
N GLY A 15 2.21 7.01 -11.96
CA GLY A 15 2.56 5.75 -12.60
C GLY A 15 2.57 4.57 -11.62
N ASP A 16 2.61 3.38 -12.20
CA ASP A 16 2.53 2.13 -11.44
C ASP A 16 3.88 1.80 -10.77
N ILE A 17 3.79 1.30 -9.55
CA ILE A 17 4.92 0.83 -8.75
C ILE A 17 4.86 -0.70 -8.74
N ASP A 18 5.82 -1.35 -9.37
CA ASP A 18 5.98 -2.81 -9.31
C ASP A 18 7.36 -3.14 -8.75
N SER A 19 7.38 -3.59 -7.49
CA SER A 19 8.59 -3.92 -6.75
C SER A 19 8.49 -5.32 -6.18
N GLU A 20 9.46 -6.20 -6.45
CA GLU A 20 9.54 -7.52 -5.80
C GLU A 20 9.87 -7.45 -4.29
N ASN A 21 9.97 -6.24 -3.74
CA ASN A 21 10.40 -5.94 -2.39
C ASN A 21 9.28 -5.32 -1.56
N THR A 22 9.59 -4.92 -0.34
CA THR A 22 8.61 -4.21 0.50
C THR A 22 8.51 -2.77 0.02
N VAL A 23 7.34 -2.36 -0.46
CA VAL A 23 7.04 -0.98 -0.84
C VAL A 23 6.62 -0.20 0.39
N VAL A 24 7.22 0.97 0.59
CA VAL A 24 6.89 1.90 1.66
C VAL A 24 6.54 3.26 1.04
N ILE A 25 5.29 3.67 1.18
CA ILE A 25 4.82 5.00 0.76
C ILE A 25 4.88 5.91 1.99
N SER A 26 5.73 6.92 1.94
CA SER A 26 5.93 7.83 3.07
C SER A 26 4.71 8.72 3.35
N SER A 27 4.68 9.30 4.55
CA SER A 27 3.56 10.13 4.97
C SER A 27 3.25 11.29 4.02
N GLY A 28 1.98 11.48 3.70
CA GLY A 28 1.50 12.54 2.80
C GLY A 28 1.90 12.37 1.33
N VAL A 29 2.48 11.23 0.94
CA VAL A 29 2.79 10.93 -0.46
C VAL A 29 1.54 10.47 -1.19
N LYS A 30 1.35 10.98 -2.40
CA LYS A 30 0.30 10.53 -3.32
C LYS A 30 0.88 9.70 -4.46
N VAL A 31 0.29 8.53 -4.70
CA VAL A 31 0.59 7.67 -5.85
C VAL A 31 -0.63 7.64 -6.76
N SER A 32 -0.48 8.12 -7.98
CA SER A 32 -1.49 8.05 -9.04
C SER A 32 -1.17 6.86 -9.94
N GLY A 33 -1.52 5.65 -9.50
CA GLY A 33 -1.19 4.40 -10.17
C GLY A 33 -1.30 3.20 -9.24
N ASP A 34 -1.13 2.00 -9.81
CA ASP A 34 -1.23 0.76 -9.06
C ASP A 34 0.06 0.48 -8.29
N VAL A 35 -0.05 -0.08 -7.09
CA VAL A 35 1.10 -0.42 -6.24
C VAL A 35 1.14 -1.91 -5.97
N ALA A 36 2.16 -2.57 -6.48
CA ALA A 36 2.42 -3.99 -6.31
C ALA A 36 3.75 -4.25 -5.61
N GLY A 37 3.75 -5.16 -4.64
CA GLY A 37 5.01 -5.76 -4.18
C GLY A 37 4.90 -6.95 -3.23
N ASP A 38 6.01 -7.34 -2.59
CA ASP A 38 5.97 -8.45 -1.62
C ASP A 38 5.16 -8.03 -0.38
N CYS A 39 5.39 -6.82 0.11
CA CYS A 39 4.57 -6.21 1.16
C CYS A 39 4.41 -4.73 0.89
N VAL A 40 3.23 -4.18 1.20
CA VAL A 40 2.96 -2.76 0.99
C VAL A 40 2.69 -2.10 2.33
N MET A 41 3.38 -0.99 2.61
CA MET A 41 3.20 -0.20 3.81
C MET A 41 2.95 1.25 3.42
N LEU A 42 1.74 1.73 3.67
CA LEU A 42 1.39 3.13 3.58
C LEU A 42 1.60 3.77 4.95
N GLU A 43 2.37 4.83 5.01
CA GLU A 43 2.47 5.67 6.20
C GLU A 43 1.25 6.60 6.33
N ASP A 44 1.26 7.46 7.35
CA ASP A 44 0.15 8.31 7.70
C ASP A 44 -0.19 9.33 6.61
N GLU A 45 -1.47 9.56 6.35
CA GLU A 45 -1.96 10.50 5.32
C GLU A 45 -1.50 10.18 3.87
N ALA A 46 -0.92 9.00 3.61
CA ALA A 46 -0.61 8.56 2.26
C ALA A 46 -1.89 8.29 1.44
N GLU A 47 -1.86 8.60 0.15
CA GLU A 47 -3.00 8.46 -0.76
C GLU A 47 -2.60 7.63 -1.99
N ILE A 48 -3.35 6.58 -2.28
CA ILE A 48 -3.19 5.78 -3.49
C ILE A 48 -4.47 5.90 -4.33
N ASP A 49 -4.32 6.47 -5.52
CA ASP A 49 -5.36 6.59 -6.54
C ASP A 49 -5.20 5.46 -7.58
N GLY A 50 -5.36 4.23 -7.09
CA GLY A 50 -5.12 2.98 -7.82
C GLY A 50 -5.31 1.77 -6.90
N ASP A 51 -5.02 0.58 -7.43
CA ASP A 51 -5.13 -0.68 -6.69
C ASP A 51 -3.83 -1.01 -5.94
N VAL A 52 -3.96 -1.72 -4.81
CA VAL A 52 -2.82 -2.15 -3.99
C VAL A 52 -2.75 -3.66 -3.94
N GLY A 53 -1.70 -4.23 -4.52
CA GLY A 53 -1.39 -5.65 -4.48
C GLY A 53 -0.18 -5.97 -3.60
N ALA A 54 -0.33 -6.86 -2.64
CA ALA A 54 0.79 -7.45 -1.91
C ALA A 54 0.76 -8.96 -1.97
N GLY A 55 1.89 -9.59 -2.31
CA GLY A 55 2.05 -11.04 -2.18
C GLY A 55 2.00 -11.51 -0.72
N GLY A 56 2.32 -10.62 0.21
CA GLY A 56 2.32 -10.81 1.65
C GLY A 56 1.32 -9.88 2.34
N ASN A 57 1.81 -9.08 3.30
CA ASN A 57 0.95 -8.26 4.15
C ASN A 57 0.82 -6.84 3.61
N VAL A 58 -0.35 -6.23 3.79
CA VAL A 58 -0.59 -4.81 3.55
C VAL A 58 -0.81 -4.10 4.90
N SER A 59 -0.12 -2.99 5.11
CA SER A 59 -0.28 -2.12 6.27
C SER A 59 -0.66 -0.72 5.81
N ILE A 60 -1.78 -0.21 6.31
CA ILE A 60 -2.32 1.11 5.96
C ILE A 60 -2.27 1.99 7.21
N GLY A 61 -1.48 3.07 7.13
CA GLY A 61 -1.24 4.03 8.20
C GLY A 61 -2.45 4.88 8.58
N GLU A 62 -2.28 5.76 9.56
CA GLU A 62 -3.36 6.60 10.08
C GLU A 62 -3.85 7.56 8.99
N LYS A 63 -5.17 7.69 8.82
CA LYS A 63 -5.79 8.58 7.81
C LYS A 63 -5.39 8.32 6.35
N ALA A 64 -4.63 7.27 6.05
CA ALA A 64 -4.26 6.92 4.69
C ALA A 64 -5.50 6.49 3.88
N GLN A 65 -5.48 6.75 2.57
CA GLN A 65 -6.60 6.49 1.68
C GLN A 65 -6.16 5.68 0.48
N VAL A 66 -6.93 4.64 0.16
CA VAL A 66 -6.80 3.86 -1.07
C VAL A 66 -8.12 3.96 -1.81
N ASP A 67 -8.08 4.49 -3.02
CA ASP A 67 -9.29 4.68 -3.83
C ASP A 67 -9.67 3.42 -4.62
N GLY A 68 -8.70 2.54 -4.89
CA GLY A 68 -8.92 1.23 -5.53
C GLY A 68 -9.12 0.07 -4.55
N ASP A 69 -8.94 -1.14 -5.08
CA ASP A 69 -9.01 -2.41 -4.37
C ASP A 69 -7.68 -2.73 -3.67
N VAL A 70 -7.73 -3.46 -2.55
CA VAL A 70 -6.57 -3.91 -1.77
C VAL A 70 -6.56 -5.44 -1.73
N ASP A 71 -5.60 -6.05 -2.40
CA ASP A 71 -5.37 -7.50 -2.41
C ASP A 71 -4.09 -7.84 -1.64
N ALA A 72 -4.23 -8.57 -0.53
CA ALA A 72 -3.10 -9.10 0.23
C ALA A 72 -3.09 -10.63 0.21
N GLY A 73 -1.97 -11.23 -0.17
CA GLY A 73 -1.77 -12.68 -0.03
C GLY A 73 -1.68 -13.15 1.43
N GLY A 74 -1.36 -12.25 2.34
CA GLY A 74 -1.34 -12.44 3.79
C GLY A 74 -2.49 -11.72 4.49
N SER A 75 -2.16 -10.84 5.42
CA SER A 75 -3.15 -10.07 6.20
C SER A 75 -3.14 -8.59 5.84
N VAL A 76 -4.31 -7.95 5.94
CA VAL A 76 -4.46 -6.48 5.80
C VAL A 76 -4.62 -5.84 7.17
N THR A 77 -3.77 -4.88 7.50
CA THR A 77 -3.87 -4.08 8.72
C THR A 77 -4.22 -2.64 8.39
N LEU A 78 -5.33 -2.15 8.92
CA LEU A 78 -5.74 -0.76 8.79
C LEU A 78 -5.63 -0.06 10.15
N THR A 79 -4.98 1.10 10.17
CA THR A 79 -4.85 1.96 11.36
C THR A 79 -6.01 2.95 11.44
N ASP A 80 -6.17 3.63 12.57
CA ASP A 80 -7.27 4.55 12.81
C ASP A 80 -7.46 5.57 11.67
N GLY A 81 -8.69 5.69 11.18
CA GLY A 81 -9.04 6.63 10.13
C GLY A 81 -8.57 6.24 8.72
N ALA A 82 -7.87 5.13 8.53
CA ALA A 82 -7.58 4.58 7.22
C ALA A 82 -8.89 4.29 6.46
N LYS A 83 -8.89 4.55 5.15
CA LYS A 83 -10.05 4.33 4.29
C LYS A 83 -9.64 3.61 3.03
N VAL A 84 -10.38 2.56 2.69
CA VAL A 84 -10.31 1.91 1.38
C VAL A 84 -11.68 2.08 0.75
N LYS A 85 -11.73 2.68 -0.44
CA LYS A 85 -12.99 2.87 -1.19
C LYS A 85 -13.37 1.62 -1.98
N GLY A 86 -12.38 0.85 -2.43
CA GLY A 86 -12.59 -0.44 -3.06
C GLY A 86 -12.81 -1.58 -2.07
N ASN A 87 -12.58 -2.78 -2.55
CA ASN A 87 -12.69 -4.03 -1.82
C ASN A 87 -11.37 -4.37 -1.14
N ILE A 88 -11.45 -5.08 -0.02
CA ILE A 88 -10.28 -5.61 0.67
C ILE A 88 -10.36 -7.13 0.60
N SER A 89 -9.35 -7.75 0.00
CA SER A 89 -9.20 -9.20 -0.08
C SER A 89 -7.93 -9.61 0.66
N GLU A 90 -8.05 -10.62 1.52
CA GLU A 90 -6.93 -11.19 2.26
C GLU A 90 -6.90 -12.71 2.07
N GLY A 91 -5.71 -13.25 1.78
CA GLY A 91 -5.48 -14.66 1.47
C GLY A 91 -5.01 -15.51 2.65
N GLY A 92 -4.88 -14.91 3.83
CA GLY A 92 -4.35 -15.53 5.06
C GLY A 92 -5.19 -16.62 5.70
#